data_AF-A0A1F8U3D6-F1
#
_entry.id   AF-A0A1F8U3D6-F1
#
_cell.length_a   1.000
_cell.length_b   1.000
_cell.length_c   1.000
_cell.angle_alpha   90.00
_cell.angle_beta   90.00
_cell.angle_gamma   90.00
#
_symmetry.space_group_name_H-M   'P 1'
#
loop_
_entity.id
_entity.type
_entity.pdbx_description
1 polymer ?
#
loop_
_entity_poly.entity_id
_entity_poly.type
_entity_poly.pdbx_seq_one_letter_code
_entity_poly.pdbx_strand_id
1 'polypeptide(L)'
;MPAGIEEYSSFEKYLYKAVNALQEKEYDTAREHIKHAMIENYQAPEVHNLFGILAEFTGDLSLAGKHFRAAYALEPTYKPAIKNLERITSYNYRFRNEKPDFGDKPEEEEIIPYVIAYDEKNIGRIKKKEQKK
;
A
#
# COMPACT_ATOMS: atom_id res chain seq x y z
N MET A 1 -21.63 -4.00 0.16
CA MET A 1 -20.84 -3.99 1.41
C MET A 1 -21.55 -4.89 2.41
N PRO A 2 -20.98 -6.00 2.90
CA PRO A 2 -21.63 -6.80 3.93
C PRO A 2 -21.51 -6.12 5.31
N ALA A 3 -22.47 -6.43 6.19
CA ALA A 3 -22.88 -5.68 7.37
C ALA A 3 -21.83 -5.57 8.51
N GLY A 4 -21.79 -4.41 9.20
CA GLY A 4 -21.08 -4.25 10.49
C GLY A 4 -20.49 -2.85 10.76
N ILE A 5 -21.31 -1.78 10.75
CA ILE A 5 -20.84 -0.37 10.77
C ILE A 5 -20.53 0.18 12.20
N GLU A 6 -20.28 -0.64 13.23
CA GLU A 6 -20.19 -0.12 14.62
C GLU A 6 -18.80 -0.09 15.29
N GLU A 7 -17.70 -0.51 14.64
CA GLU A 7 -16.37 -0.56 15.30
C GLU A 7 -15.16 0.01 14.50
N TYR A 8 -15.36 0.83 13.47
CA TYR A 8 -14.22 1.46 12.77
C TYR A 8 -13.82 2.80 13.39
N SER A 9 -12.52 3.01 13.53
CA SER A 9 -11.96 4.31 13.93
C SER A 9 -12.32 5.39 12.90
N SER A 10 -12.44 6.65 13.36
CA SER A 10 -12.63 7.83 12.48
C SER A 10 -11.60 7.83 11.34
N PHE A 11 -10.35 7.50 11.66
CA PHE A 11 -9.24 7.37 10.72
C PHE A 11 -9.52 6.37 9.59
N GLU A 12 -9.87 5.12 9.95
CA GLU A 12 -10.12 4.03 9.00
C GLU A 12 -11.32 4.35 8.10
N LYS A 13 -12.34 5.00 8.66
CA LYS A 13 -13.50 5.47 7.91
C LYS A 13 -13.11 6.51 6.85
N TYR A 14 -12.22 7.44 7.17
CA TYR A 14 -11.73 8.42 6.20
C TYR A 14 -10.84 7.79 5.14
N LEU A 15 -9.97 6.83 5.49
CA LEU A 15 -9.21 6.06 4.52
C LEU A 15 -10.13 5.30 3.54
N TYR A 16 -11.14 4.60 4.07
CA TYR A 16 -12.11 3.88 3.26
C TYR A 16 -12.83 4.79 2.24
N LYS A 17 -13.31 5.95 2.72
CA LYS A 17 -13.96 6.94 1.84
C LYS A 17 -13.01 7.52 0.80
N ALA A 18 -11.75 7.77 1.17
CA ALA A 18 -10.73 8.24 0.24
C ALA A 18 -10.45 7.23 -0.87
N VAL A 19 -10.30 5.94 -0.51
CA VAL A 19 -10.09 4.86 -1.49
C VAL A 19 -11.27 4.78 -2.47
N ASN A 20 -12.51 4.77 -1.97
CA ASN A 20 -13.70 4.76 -2.83
C ASN A 20 -13.73 5.98 -3.77
N ALA A 21 -13.49 7.19 -3.25
CA ALA A 21 -13.46 8.40 -4.06
C ALA A 21 -12.37 8.37 -5.14
N LEU A 22 -11.18 7.82 -4.84
CA LEU A 22 -10.12 7.62 -5.83
C LEU A 22 -10.52 6.63 -6.93
N GLN A 23 -11.20 5.55 -6.57
CA GLN A 23 -11.69 4.54 -7.52
C GLN A 23 -12.77 5.11 -8.45
N GLU A 24 -13.65 5.96 -7.92
CA GLU A 24 -14.68 6.69 -8.68
C GLU A 24 -14.15 7.93 -9.42
N LYS A 25 -12.84 8.22 -9.30
CA LYS A 25 -12.15 9.38 -9.91
C LYS A 25 -12.65 10.73 -9.39
N GLU A 26 -13.26 10.76 -8.22
CA GLU A 26 -13.67 11.97 -7.50
C GLU A 26 -12.47 12.56 -6.74
N TYR A 27 -11.52 13.14 -7.47
CA TYR A 27 -10.21 13.52 -6.92
C TYR A 27 -10.27 14.60 -5.82
N ASP A 28 -11.21 15.55 -5.91
CA ASP A 28 -11.37 16.57 -4.87
C ASP A 28 -11.98 15.96 -3.59
N THR A 29 -13.00 15.11 -3.72
CA THR A 29 -13.58 14.35 -2.60
C THR A 29 -12.53 13.47 -1.93
N ALA A 30 -11.73 12.75 -2.74
CA ALA A 30 -10.63 11.94 -2.25
C ALA A 30 -9.63 12.79 -1.46
N ARG A 31 -9.21 13.94 -1.99
CA ARG A 31 -8.28 14.85 -1.32
C ARG A 31 -8.80 15.26 0.05
N GLU A 32 -10.07 15.63 0.17
CA GLU A 32 -10.66 16.03 1.46
C GLU A 32 -10.70 14.87 2.46
N HIS A 33 -11.06 13.66 2.02
CA HIS A 33 -11.03 12.49 2.89
C HIS A 33 -9.60 12.10 3.33
N ILE A 34 -8.61 12.20 2.44
CA ILE A 34 -7.21 11.96 2.81
C ILE A 34 -6.74 13.00 3.84
N LYS A 35 -7.10 14.28 3.66
CA LYS A 35 -6.79 15.33 4.66
C LYS A 35 -7.41 15.03 6.01
N HIS A 36 -8.67 14.59 6.05
CA HIS A 36 -9.30 14.21 7.31
C HIS A 36 -8.59 13.03 7.98
N ALA A 37 -8.22 11.99 7.23
CA ALA A 37 -7.41 10.90 7.77
C ALA A 37 -6.05 11.40 8.30
N MET A 38 -5.41 12.33 7.59
CA MET A 38 -4.14 12.93 8.02
C MET A 38 -4.25 13.72 9.33
N ILE A 39 -5.38 14.39 9.57
CA ILE A 39 -5.62 15.13 10.82
C ILE A 39 -5.69 14.16 12.00
N GLU A 40 -6.31 13.00 11.82
CA GLU A 40 -6.42 11.95 12.84
C GLU A 40 -5.06 11.27 13.11
N ASN A 41 -4.32 10.94 12.04
CA ASN A 41 -2.97 10.37 12.15
C ASN A 41 -2.08 10.79 10.98
N TYR A 42 -1.21 11.77 11.22
CA TYR A 42 -0.30 12.30 10.21
C TYR A 42 0.94 11.43 9.98
N GLN A 43 1.25 10.50 10.90
CA GLN A 43 2.39 9.57 10.79
C GLN A 43 2.01 8.26 10.09
N ALA A 44 0.75 8.11 9.71
CA ALA A 44 0.24 6.95 9.00
C ALA A 44 0.80 6.87 7.56
N PRO A 45 1.47 5.78 7.16
CA PRO A 45 1.94 5.59 5.79
C PRO A 45 0.79 5.54 4.77
N GLU A 46 -0.40 5.09 5.16
CA GLU A 46 -1.60 4.99 4.32
C GLU A 46 -1.98 6.34 3.72
N VAL A 47 -1.94 7.40 4.52
CA VAL A 47 -2.30 8.77 4.11
C VAL A 47 -1.37 9.23 2.98
N HIS A 48 -0.07 9.00 3.15
CA HIS A 48 0.92 9.36 2.14
C HIS A 48 0.82 8.46 0.90
N ASN A 49 0.50 7.18 1.05
CA ASN A 49 0.24 6.31 -0.09
C ASN A 49 -0.96 6.81 -0.92
N LEU A 50 -2.07 7.19 -0.27
CA LEU A 50 -3.26 7.70 -0.96
C LEU A 50 -2.99 9.07 -1.62
N PHE A 51 -2.24 9.97 -0.99
CA PHE A 51 -1.80 11.21 -1.65
C PHE A 51 -0.91 10.94 -2.86
N GLY A 52 -0.05 9.92 -2.80
CA GLY A 52 0.77 9.49 -3.93
C GLY A 52 -0.09 9.00 -5.09
N ILE A 53 -1.10 8.17 -4.82
CA ILE A 53 -2.05 7.69 -5.82
C ILE A 53 -2.87 8.84 -6.42
N LEU A 54 -3.32 9.78 -5.59
CA LEU A 54 -4.04 10.98 -6.06
C LEU A 54 -3.17 11.82 -7.01
N ALA A 55 -1.91 12.05 -6.63
CA ALA A 55 -0.95 12.80 -7.45
C ALA A 55 -0.68 12.07 -8.78
N GLU A 56 -0.54 10.74 -8.74
CA GLU A 56 -0.43 9.93 -9.94
C GLU A 56 -1.68 10.10 -10.82
N PHE A 57 -2.88 9.89 -10.30
CA PHE A 57 -4.11 10.00 -11.10
C PHE A 57 -4.34 11.37 -11.72
N THR A 58 -3.83 12.43 -11.09
CA THR A 58 -3.86 13.81 -11.58
C THR A 58 -2.68 14.18 -12.50
N GLY A 59 -1.72 13.28 -12.69
CA GLY A 59 -0.63 13.40 -13.66
C GLY A 59 0.69 13.95 -13.11
N ASP A 60 0.78 14.23 -11.80
CA ASP A 60 2.02 14.69 -11.16
C ASP A 60 2.80 13.52 -10.57
N LEU A 61 3.57 12.84 -11.43
CA LEU A 61 4.42 11.71 -11.02
C LEU A 61 5.56 12.12 -10.07
N SER A 62 6.02 13.38 -10.15
CA SER A 62 7.05 13.88 -9.25
C SER A 62 6.51 13.95 -7.82
N LEU A 63 5.33 14.53 -7.66
CA LEU A 63 4.63 14.59 -6.37
C LEU A 63 4.22 13.20 -5.87
N ALA A 64 3.74 12.33 -6.77
CA ALA A 64 3.42 10.95 -6.42
C ALA A 64 4.62 10.24 -5.78
N GLY A 65 5.78 10.33 -6.44
CA GLY A 65 7.01 9.74 -5.93
C GLY A 65 7.50 10.35 -4.61
N LYS A 66 7.23 11.63 -4.33
CA LYS A 66 7.55 12.24 -3.02
C LYS A 66 6.71 11.63 -1.91
N HIS A 67 5.41 11.48 -2.15
CA HIS A 67 4.48 10.91 -1.20
C HIS A 67 4.74 9.42 -0.93
N PHE A 68 5.01 8.62 -1.96
CA PHE A 68 5.38 7.22 -1.75
C PHE A 68 6.69 7.06 -0.95
N ARG A 69 7.68 7.92 -1.19
CA ARG A 69 8.91 7.94 -0.37
C ARG A 69 8.66 8.37 1.07
N ALA A 70 7.72 9.29 1.31
CA ALA A 70 7.33 9.69 2.66
C ALA A 70 6.67 8.52 3.41
N ALA A 71 5.74 7.80 2.77
CA ALA A 71 5.14 6.59 3.33
C ALA A 71 6.22 5.54 3.67
N TYR A 72 7.16 5.31 2.76
CA TYR A 72 8.28 4.39 2.98
C TYR A 72 9.20 4.82 4.14
N ALA A 73 9.43 6.12 4.31
CA ALA A 73 10.24 6.65 5.40
C ALA A 73 9.54 6.53 6.78
N LEU A 74 8.21 6.56 6.81
CA LEU A 74 7.41 6.39 8.02
C LEU A 74 7.30 4.92 8.43
N GLU A 75 6.99 4.05 7.46
CA GLU A 75 6.88 2.60 7.69
C GLU A 75 7.51 1.82 6.52
N PRO A 76 8.77 1.39 6.65
CA PRO A 76 9.46 0.59 5.63
C PRO A 76 8.82 -0.76 5.35
N THR A 77 7.97 -1.31 6.23
CA THR A 77 7.24 -2.57 5.98
C THR A 77 5.91 -2.34 5.26
N TYR A 78 5.49 -1.08 5.02
CA TYR A 78 4.24 -0.77 4.34
C TYR A 78 4.38 -1.00 2.83
N LYS A 79 4.19 -2.25 2.41
CA LYS A 79 4.36 -2.72 1.02
C LYS A 79 3.58 -1.94 -0.04
N PRO A 80 2.35 -1.45 0.18
CA PRO A 80 1.61 -0.73 -0.86
C PRO A 80 2.37 0.48 -1.42
N ALA A 81 3.02 1.27 -0.55
CA ALA A 81 3.81 2.41 -0.99
C ALA A 81 5.05 2.00 -1.79
N ILE A 82 5.71 0.91 -1.41
CA ILE A 82 6.89 0.36 -2.10
C ILE A 82 6.49 -0.10 -3.51
N LYS A 83 5.45 -0.93 -3.61
CA LYS A 83 4.93 -1.44 -4.89
C LYS A 83 4.55 -0.29 -5.82
N ASN A 84 3.87 0.74 -5.29
CA ASN A 84 3.50 1.90 -6.07
C ASN A 84 4.73 2.71 -6.54
N LEU A 85 5.72 2.91 -5.68
CA LEU A 85 6.95 3.61 -6.03
C LEU A 85 7.72 2.86 -7.12
N GLU A 86 7.92 1.55 -6.97
CA GLU A 86 8.56 0.69 -7.96
C GLU A 86 7.81 0.74 -9.29
N ARG A 87 6.48 0.67 -9.25
CA ARG A 87 5.62 0.72 -10.43
C ARG A 87 5.76 2.03 -11.20
N ILE A 88 5.70 3.19 -10.53
CA ILE A 88 5.78 4.49 -11.22
C ILE A 88 7.20 4.83 -11.72
N THR A 89 8.22 4.18 -11.16
CA THR A 89 9.63 4.39 -11.54
C THR A 89 10.13 3.32 -12.52
N SER A 90 9.36 2.27 -12.75
CA SER A 90 9.66 1.22 -13.71
C SER A 90 9.78 1.78 -15.13
N TYR A 91 10.75 1.26 -15.89
CA TYR A 91 10.92 1.58 -17.32
C TYR A 91 9.64 1.28 -18.12
N ASN A 92 8.87 0.28 -17.71
CA ASN A 92 7.64 -0.13 -18.39
C ASN A 92 6.40 0.66 -17.93
N TYR A 93 6.56 1.69 -17.08
CA TYR A 93 5.44 2.46 -16.58
C TYR A 93 4.63 3.05 -17.74
N ARG A 94 3.34 2.73 -17.75
CA ARG A 94 2.35 3.32 -18.65
C ARG A 94 1.24 3.91 -17.81
N PHE A 95 1.03 5.21 -17.97
CA PHE A 95 0.02 5.95 -17.23
C PHE A 95 -1.34 5.25 -17.29
N ARG A 96 -1.92 4.95 -16.12
CA ARG A 96 -3.24 4.29 -15.94
C ARG A 96 -3.38 2.88 -16.58
N ASN A 97 -2.29 2.24 -16.98
CA ASN A 97 -2.34 0.88 -17.51
C ASN A 97 -2.49 -0.17 -16.39
N GLU A 98 -1.81 0.06 -15.28
CA GLU A 98 -1.85 -0.79 -14.09
C GLU A 98 -2.58 -0.08 -12.94
N LYS A 99 -3.24 -0.84 -12.08
CA LYS A 99 -3.94 -0.28 -10.91
C LYS A 99 -2.94 -0.10 -9.74
N PRO A 100 -2.96 1.04 -9.03
CA PRO A 100 -2.17 1.20 -7.82
C PRO A 100 -2.63 0.25 -6.71
N ASP A 101 -1.72 -0.04 -5.79
CA ASP A 101 -2.03 -0.72 -4.53
C ASP A 101 -2.48 0.33 -3.50
N PHE A 102 -3.78 0.35 -3.18
CA PHE A 102 -4.36 1.32 -2.25
C PHE A 102 -4.05 0.99 -0.78
N GLY A 103 -3.59 -0.23 -0.48
CA GLY A 103 -3.44 -0.72 0.89
C GLY A 103 -4.77 -1.03 1.58
N ASP A 104 -5.86 -1.21 0.82
CA ASP A 104 -7.20 -1.57 1.29
C ASP A 104 -7.41 -3.08 1.46
N LYS A 105 -6.42 -3.88 1.02
CA LYS A 105 -6.44 -5.33 1.10
C LYS A 105 -5.47 -5.82 2.16
N PRO A 106 -5.81 -6.90 2.89
CA PRO A 106 -4.86 -7.54 3.79
C PRO A 106 -3.62 -7.96 3.00
N GLU A 107 -2.46 -7.82 3.64
CA GLU A 107 -1.20 -8.23 3.05
C GLU A 107 -1.22 -9.75 2.82
N GLU A 108 -1.14 -10.17 1.56
CA GLU A 108 -0.99 -11.59 1.24
C GLU A 108 0.42 -12.01 1.67
N GLU A 109 0.51 -12.91 2.66
CA GLU A 109 1.78 -13.53 3.02
C GLU A 109 2.31 -14.28 1.81
N GLU A 110 3.48 -13.85 1.33
CA GLU A 110 4.17 -14.55 0.26
C GLU A 110 4.53 -15.95 0.78
N ILE A 111 3.91 -16.98 0.21
CA ILE A 111 4.18 -18.35 0.62
C ILE A 111 5.58 -18.71 0.14
N ILE A 112 6.60 -18.45 0.96
CA ILE A 112 7.98 -18.84 0.67
C ILE A 112 8.02 -20.37 0.73
N PRO A 113 8.22 -21.07 -0.42
CA PRO A 113 8.14 -22.53 -0.47
C PRO A 113 9.43 -23.17 0.02
N TYR A 114 10.38 -22.39 0.52
CA TYR A 114 11.68 -22.83 1.00
C TYR A 114 11.92 -22.40 2.45
N VAL A 115 12.70 -23.19 3.17
CA VAL A 115 13.20 -22.92 4.53
C VAL A 115 14.71 -23.12 4.56
N ILE A 116 15.40 -22.35 5.38
CA ILE A 116 16.83 -22.55 5.64
C ILE A 116 16.95 -23.59 6.76
N ALA A 117 17.58 -24.73 6.46
CA ALA A 117 17.90 -25.77 7.42
C ALA A 117 19.41 -25.76 7.69
N TYR A 118 19.79 -25.65 8.96
CA TYR A 118 21.19 -25.65 9.38
C TYR A 118 21.66 -27.07 9.66
N ASP A 119 22.87 -27.42 9.21
CA ASP A 119 23.53 -28.66 9.63
C ASP A 119 24.26 -28.49 10.97
N GLU A 120 24.87 -29.57 11.46
CA GLU A 120 25.62 -29.60 12.73
C GLU A 120 26.81 -28.63 12.77
N LYS A 121 27.24 -28.11 11.61
CA LYS A 121 28.31 -27.10 11.49
C LYS A 121 27.76 -25.68 11.35
N ASN A 122 26.45 -25.49 11.59
CA ASN A 122 25.72 -24.23 11.38
C ASN A 122 25.74 -23.73 9.92
N ILE A 123 25.91 -24.63 8.93
CA ILE A 123 25.85 -24.27 7.53
C ILE A 123 24.40 -24.38 7.05
N GLY A 124 23.83 -23.25 6.61
CA GLY A 124 22.45 -23.16 6.12
C GLY A 124 22.29 -23.74 4.71
N ARG A 125 21.32 -24.63 4.51
CA ARG A 125 20.91 -25.17 3.21
C ARG A 125 19.44 -24.88 2.95
N ILE A 126 19.11 -24.48 1.73
CA ILE A 126 17.73 -24.21 1.32
C ILE A 126 17.02 -25.55 1.08
N LYS A 127 15.92 -25.80 1.80
CA LYS A 127 15.05 -26.98 1.63
C LYS A 127 13.65 -26.53 1.25
N LYS A 128 13.00 -27.26 0.33
CA LYS A 128 11.59 -27.03 0.00
C LYS A 128 10.71 -27.45 1.19
N LYS A 129 9.72 -26.64 1.57
CA LYS A 129 8.69 -27.01 2.56
C LYS A 129 7.91 -28.21 2.02
N GLU A 130 7.83 -29.28 2.80
CA GLU A 130 6.94 -30.39 2.46
C GLU A 130 5.49 -29.92 2.56
N GLN A 131 4.75 -30.00 1.46
CA GLN A 131 3.32 -29.76 1.48
C GLN A 131 2.65 -30.94 2.19
N LYS A 132 2.09 -30.72 3.38
CA LYS A 132 1.16 -31.69 3.97
C LYS A 132 -0.03 -31.83 3.01
N LYS A 133 -0.22 -33.06 2.51
CA LYS A 133 -1.40 -33.47 1.73
C LYS A 133 -2.68 -33.32 2.53
#